data_AF-A0A2M7EJ72-F1
#
_entry.id   AF-A0A2M7EJ72-F1
#
_cell.length_a   1.000
_cell.length_b   1.000
_cell.length_c   1.000
_cell.angle_alpha   90.00
_cell.angle_beta   90.00
_cell.angle_gamma   90.00
#
_symmetry.space_group_name_H-M   'P 1'
#
loop_
_entity.id
_entity.type
_entity.pdbx_description
1 polymer ?
#
loop_
_entity_poly.entity_id
_entity_poly.type
_entity_poly.pdbx_seq_one_letter_code
_entity_poly.pdbx_strand_id
1 'polypeptide(L)'
;MSVVESFFFIEYNYSMLYEQLQAEQITALKTKDTLKLLTLRGIIAQIKNKEIDKGSALTEDEVMAVMRKTKKELLQSIESFT
;
A
#
# COMPACT_ATOMS: atom_id res chain seq x y z
N MET A 1 26.63 5.92 4.99
CA MET A 1 25.22 5.59 5.24
C MET A 1 25.06 4.09 5.05
N SER A 2 24.70 3.35 6.10
CA SER A 2 24.49 1.90 5.96
C SER A 2 23.15 1.62 5.24
N VAL A 3 23.02 0.44 4.62
CA VAL A 3 21.76 0.00 3.98
C VAL A 3 20.62 -0.02 5.00
N VAL A 4 20.91 -0.34 6.26
CA VAL A 4 19.96 -0.37 7.37
C VAL A 4 19.48 1.05 7.71
N GLU A 5 20.38 2.02 7.73
CA GLU A 5 20.02 3.44 7.95
C GLU A 5 19.19 4.01 6.81
N SER A 6 19.44 3.55 5.58
CA SER A 6 18.67 3.95 4.39
C SER A 6 17.24 3.40 4.45
N PHE A 7 17.07 2.16 4.91
CA PHE A 7 15.75 1.56 5.18
C PHE A 7 15.00 2.31 6.29
N PHE A 8 15.69 2.68 7.37
CA PHE A 8 15.09 3.40 8.50
C PHE A 8 14.64 4.83 8.12
N PHE A 9 15.39 5.50 7.23
CA PHE A 9 15.02 6.82 6.70
C PHE A 9 13.80 6.78 5.77
N ILE A 10 13.63 5.67 5.04
CA ILE A 10 12.45 5.44 4.19
C ILE A 10 11.22 5.22 5.08
N GLU A 11 11.33 4.51 6.21
CA GLU A 11 10.23 4.35 7.18
C GLU A 11 9.74 5.67 7.79
N TYR A 12 10.62 6.65 8.03
CA TYR A 12 10.26 7.95 8.63
C TYR A 12 9.69 9.00 7.66
N ASN A 13 9.65 8.72 6.35
CA ASN A 13 9.14 9.64 5.32
C ASN A 13 7.92 9.07 4.57
N TYR A 14 7.14 8.20 5.20
CA TYR A 14 5.89 7.71 4.61
C TYR A 14 4.75 8.70 4.79
N SER A 15 3.87 8.77 3.79
CA SER A 15 2.60 9.50 3.93
C SER A 15 1.77 8.93 5.09
N MET A 16 1.03 9.78 5.79
CA MET A 16 0.12 9.38 6.88
C MET A 16 -0.86 8.29 6.44
N LEU A 17 -1.32 8.34 5.19
CA LEU A 17 -2.20 7.34 4.59
C LEU A 17 -1.56 5.94 4.48
N TYR A 18 -0.28 5.85 4.13
CA TYR A 18 0.42 4.56 4.06
C TYR A 18 0.55 3.91 5.43
N GLU A 19 0.87 4.71 6.45
CA GLU A 19 0.94 4.24 7.84
C GLU A 19 -0.42 3.69 8.31
N GLN A 20 -1.52 4.38 7.97
CA GLN A 20 -2.87 3.90 8.27
C GLN A 20 -3.16 2.55 7.62
N LEU A 21 -2.74 2.34 6.36
CA LEU A 21 -2.91 1.04 5.69
C LEU A 21 -2.15 -0.08 6.40
N GLN A 22 -0.93 0.19 6.89
CA GLN A 22 -0.16 -0.78 7.66
C GLN A 22 -0.81 -1.08 9.02
N ALA A 23 -1.30 -0.05 9.73
CA ALA A 23 -2.00 -0.22 10.99
C ALA A 23 -3.26 -1.07 10.81
N GLU A 24 -4.06 -0.80 9.78
CA GLU A 24 -5.25 -1.59 9.44
C GLU A 24 -4.88 -3.03 9.03
N GLN A 25 -3.74 -3.24 8.36
CA GLN A 25 -3.28 -4.58 8.02
C GLN A 25 -2.98 -5.40 9.28
N ILE A 26 -2.30 -4.79 10.26
CA ILE A 26 -1.99 -5.42 11.55
C ILE A 26 -3.28 -5.71 12.32
N THR A 27 -4.23 -4.78 12.32
CA THR A 27 -5.55 -4.99 12.94
C THR A 27 -6.28 -6.16 12.30
N ALA A 28 -6.37 -6.21 10.96
CA ALA A 28 -6.99 -7.31 10.22
C ALA A 28 -6.33 -8.67 10.50
N LEU A 29 -5.00 -8.68 10.64
CA LEU A 29 -4.27 -9.88 11.06
C LEU A 29 -4.67 -10.35 12.46
N LYS A 30 -4.74 -9.44 13.43
CA LYS A 30 -5.10 -9.74 14.82
C LYS A 30 -6.55 -10.21 14.95
N THR A 31 -7.46 -9.63 14.18
CA THR A 31 -8.88 -10.01 14.16
C THR A 31 -9.17 -11.21 13.27
N LYS A 32 -8.16 -11.75 12.57
CA LYS A 32 -8.28 -12.85 11.60
C LYS A 32 -9.28 -12.54 10.47
N ASP A 33 -9.41 -11.28 10.10
CA ASP A 33 -10.16 -10.84 8.93
C ASP A 33 -9.33 -11.11 7.66
N THR A 34 -9.40 -12.35 7.18
CA THR A 34 -8.58 -12.83 6.06
C THR A 34 -8.84 -12.05 4.77
N LEU A 35 -10.09 -11.69 4.49
CA LEU A 35 -10.44 -10.96 3.27
C LEU A 35 -9.83 -9.56 3.29
N LYS A 36 -10.01 -8.82 4.40
CA LYS A 36 -9.42 -7.48 4.56
C LYS A 36 -7.90 -7.55 4.55
N LEU A 37 -7.31 -8.52 5.24
CA LEU A 37 -5.86 -8.72 5.29
C LEU A 37 -5.24 -8.93 3.91
N LEU A 38 -5.81 -9.82 3.11
CA LEU A 38 -5.32 -10.09 1.75
C LEU A 38 -5.47 -8.87 0.84
N THR A 39 -6.59 -8.15 0.96
CA THR A 39 -6.84 -6.91 0.20
C THR A 39 -5.80 -5.84 0.55
N LEU A 40 -5.56 -5.59 1.84
CA LEU A 40 -4.59 -4.61 2.30
C LEU A 40 -3.16 -4.97 1.89
N ARG A 41 -2.78 -6.25 1.94
CA ARG A 41 -1.48 -6.72 1.42
C ARG A 41 -1.31 -6.44 -0.07
N GLY A 42 -2.36 -6.67 -0.86
CA GLY A 42 -2.35 -6.34 -2.29
C GLY A 42 -2.15 -4.85 -2.56
N ILE A 43 -2.88 -3.99 -1.85
CA ILE A 43 -2.74 -2.52 -1.98
C ILE A 43 -1.33 -2.07 -1.61
N ILE A 44 -0.79 -2.53 -0.47
CA ILE A 44 0.56 -2.18 -0.01
C ILE A 44 1.63 -2.64 -1.02
N ALA A 45 1.46 -3.83 -1.62
CA ALA A 45 2.37 -4.30 -2.66
C ALA A 45 2.35 -3.38 -3.90
N GLN A 46 1.18 -2.90 -4.33
CA GLN A 46 1.10 -1.95 -5.45
C GLN A 46 1.77 -0.61 -5.15
N ILE A 47 1.64 -0.11 -3.92
CA ILE A 47 2.35 1.10 -3.47
C ILE A 47 3.86 0.87 -3.52
N LYS A 48 4.36 -0.22 -2.94
CA LYS A 48 5.79 -0.55 -2.94
C LYS A 48 6.36 -0.72 -4.35
N ASN A 49 5.63 -1.36 -5.25
CA ASN A 49 6.03 -1.47 -6.65
C ASN A 49 6.16 -0.09 -7.30
N LYS A 50 5.22 0.82 -7.01
CA LYS A 50 5.28 2.19 -7.54
C LYS A 50 6.45 3.00 -6.96
N GLU A 51 6.84 2.76 -5.71
CA GLU A 51 8.05 3.35 -5.11
C GLU A 51 9.33 2.83 -5.78
N ILE A 52 9.39 1.53 -6.06
CA ILE A 52 10.49 0.92 -6.81
C ILE A 52 10.59 1.55 -8.20
N ASP A 53 9.47 1.67 -8.92
CA ASP A 53 9.43 2.30 -10.24
C ASP A 53 9.85 3.78 -10.21
N LYS A 54 9.46 4.51 -9.15
CA LYS A 54 9.81 5.92 -8.96
C LYS A 54 11.26 6.10 -8.50
N GLY A 55 11.81 5.13 -7.77
CA GLY A 55 13.10 5.22 -7.10
C GLY A 55 13.08 6.04 -5.79
N SER A 56 11.91 6.36 -5.25
CA SER A 56 11.75 7.10 -4.00
C SER A 56 10.42 6.76 -3.32
N ALA A 57 10.27 7.19 -2.06
CA ALA A 57 8.98 7.12 -1.37
C ALA A 57 7.88 7.89 -2.13
N LEU A 58 6.63 7.42 -2.00
CA LEU A 58 5.47 8.13 -2.52
C LEU A 58 5.04 9.26 -1.59
N THR A 59 4.60 10.37 -2.18
CA THR A 59 3.84 11.39 -1.47
C THR A 59 2.41 10.91 -1.20
N GLU A 60 1.70 11.61 -0.31
CA GLU A 60 0.31 11.27 0.02
C GLU A 60 -0.62 11.29 -1.21
N ASP A 61 -0.45 12.26 -2.10
CA ASP A 61 -1.20 12.34 -3.35
C ASP A 61 -0.93 11.17 -4.30
N GLU A 62 0.33 10.71 -4.35
CA GLU A 62 0.72 9.56 -5.17
C GLU A 62 0.17 8.25 -4.58
N VAL A 63 0.17 8.09 -3.26
CA VAL A 63 -0.49 6.96 -2.59
C VAL A 63 -1.99 6.96 -2.90
N MET A 64 -2.65 8.12 -2.81
CA MET A 64 -4.05 8.27 -3.18
C MET A 64 -4.31 7.93 -4.65
N ALA A 65 -3.40 8.30 -5.56
CA ALA A 65 -3.50 7.95 -6.97
C ALA A 65 -3.41 6.44 -7.21
N VAL A 66 -2.48 5.75 -6.53
CA VAL A 66 -2.38 4.28 -6.56
C VAL A 66 -3.69 3.65 -6.06
N MET A 67 -4.21 4.08 -4.91
CA MET A 67 -5.46 3.54 -4.35
C MET A 67 -6.66 3.72 -5.29
N ARG A 68 -6.80 4.89 -5.93
CA ARG A 68 -7.86 5.14 -6.92
C ARG A 68 -7.73 4.22 -8.12
N LYS A 69 -6.51 3.99 -8.60
CA LYS A 69 -6.22 3.04 -9.68
C LYS A 69 -6.60 1.61 -9.27
N THR A 70 -6.17 1.14 -8.10
CA THR A 70 -6.52 -0.20 -7.59
C THR A 70 -8.03 -0.38 -7.48
N LYS A 71 -8.75 0.63 -6.96
CA LYS A 71 -10.23 0.59 -6.90
C LYS A 71 -10.84 0.40 -8.28
N LYS A 72 -10.36 1.16 -9.28
CA LYS A 72 -10.86 1.05 -10.66
C LYS A 72 -10.61 -0.35 -11.23
N GLU A 73 -9.41 -0.88 -11.06
CA GLU A 73 -9.05 -2.23 -11.54
C GLU A 73 -9.91 -3.32 -10.89
N LEU A 74 -10.20 -3.20 -9.59
CA LEU A 74 -11.09 -4.12 -8.90
C LEU A 74 -12.53 -4.05 -9.42
N LEU A 75 -13.06 -2.85 -9.66
CA LEU A 75 -14.40 -2.68 -10.25
C LEU A 75 -14.47 -3.25 -11.66
N GLN A 76 -13.47 -2.98 -12.50
CA GLN A 76 -13.39 -3.54 -13.85
C GLN A 76 -13.26 -5.06 -13.85
N SER A 77 -12.53 -5.62 -12.89
CA SER A 77 -12.43 -7.06 -12.68
C SER A 77 -13.81 -7.65 -12.37
N ILE A 78 -14.56 -7.06 -11.43
CA ILE A 78 -15.93 -7.49 -11.09
C ILE A 78 -16.86 -7.44 -12.32
N GLU A 79 -16.83 -6.35 -13.09
CA GLU A 79 -17.59 -6.20 -14.32
C GLU A 79 -17.22 -7.25 -15.38
N SER A 80 -15.95 -7.68 -15.44
CA SER A 80 -15.50 -8.69 -16.40
C SER A 80 -15.99 -10.11 -16.08
N PHE A 81 -16.48 -10.34 -14.85
CA PHE A 81 -17.03 -11.63 -14.41
C PHE A 81 -18.58 -11.66 -14.37
N THR A 82 -19.26 -10.56 -14.76
CA THR A 82 -20.72 -10.42 -14.76
C THR A 82 -21.24 -10.21 -16.19
#